data_AF-A0A1C4WF38-F1
#
_entry.id   AF-A0A1C4WF38-F1
#
_cell.length_a   1.000
_cell.length_b   1.000
_cell.length_c   1.000
_cell.angle_alpha   90.00
_cell.angle_beta   90.00
_cell.angle_gamma   90.00
#
_symmetry.space_group_name_H-M   'P 1'
#
loop_
_entity.id
_entity.type
_entity.pdbx_description
1 polymer ?
#
loop_
_entity_poly.entity_id
_entity_poly.type
_entity_poly.pdbx_seq_one_letter_code
_entity_poly.pdbx_strand_id
1 'polypeptide(L)'
;MGYELHISRAEEYYDSEEHPITLDEWLSYAEINPMLRVRGWLGRDEDRQPVYEHPCTDGSIVSLTWFEGAIEIKGHFDGDAYREFGAVAEDLLANLQGDHGERYTASGVLPPTR
;
A
#
# COMPACT_ATOMS: atom_id res chain seq x y z
N MET A 1 13.78 0.35 -12.48
CA MET A 1 14.13 -0.12 -11.13
C MET A 1 13.24 0.66 -10.18
N GLY A 2 11.96 0.30 -10.14
CA GLY A 2 10.97 0.95 -9.28
C GLY A 2 10.96 0.20 -7.97
N TYR A 3 11.16 0.92 -6.88
CA TYR A 3 11.01 0.37 -5.54
C TYR A 3 9.52 0.35 -5.22
N GLU A 4 9.03 -0.76 -4.69
CA GLU A 4 7.61 -0.94 -4.36
C GLU A 4 7.48 -1.18 -2.86
N LEU A 5 6.38 -0.67 -2.31
CA LEU A 5 5.97 -0.92 -0.94
C LEU A 5 4.68 -1.72 -0.94
N HIS A 6 4.50 -2.50 0.11
CA HIS A 6 3.42 -3.43 0.29
C HIS A 6 2.80 -3.21 1.66
N ILE A 7 1.50 -2.97 1.70
CA ILE A 7 0.73 -2.95 2.94
C ILE A 7 -0.01 -4.28 3.06
N SER A 8 0.35 -5.10 4.05
CA SER A 8 -0.27 -6.40 4.28
C SER A 8 -0.35 -6.71 5.78
N ARG A 9 -1.34 -7.51 6.21
CA ARG A 9 -1.44 -7.93 7.63
C ARG A 9 -0.59 -9.16 7.93
N ALA A 10 -0.10 -9.84 6.90
CA ALA A 10 0.81 -10.94 7.02
C ALA A 10 2.17 -10.48 7.57
N GLU A 11 2.97 -11.45 8.02
CA GLU A 11 4.34 -11.20 8.43
C GLU A 11 5.18 -10.73 7.23
N GLU A 12 4.97 -11.39 6.08
CA GLU A 12 5.64 -11.08 4.82
C GLU A 12 4.59 -10.81 3.75
N TYR A 13 4.85 -9.85 2.86
CA TYR A 13 3.86 -9.38 1.89
C TYR A 13 3.39 -10.49 0.93
N TYR A 14 4.25 -11.45 0.61
CA TYR A 14 3.94 -12.58 -0.26
C TYR A 14 3.04 -13.63 0.40
N ASP A 15 2.87 -13.57 1.73
CA ASP A 15 1.93 -14.40 2.50
C ASP A 15 0.64 -13.63 2.83
N SER A 16 0.37 -12.51 2.14
CA SER A 16 -0.80 -11.65 2.39
C SER A 16 -2.14 -12.39 2.27
N GLU A 17 -2.20 -13.49 1.53
CA GLU A 17 -3.38 -14.37 1.45
C GLU A 17 -3.75 -15.05 2.79
N GLU A 18 -2.82 -15.21 3.73
CA GLU A 18 -3.11 -15.78 5.05
C GLU A 18 -3.97 -14.85 5.92
N HIS A 19 -3.72 -13.54 5.80
CA HIS A 19 -4.44 -12.48 6.50
C HIS A 19 -4.80 -11.34 5.55
N PRO A 20 -5.72 -11.56 4.59
CA PRO A 20 -5.92 -10.62 3.50
C PRO A 20 -6.66 -9.37 3.98
N ILE A 21 -6.21 -8.23 3.45
CA ILE A 21 -7.06 -7.04 3.35
C ILE A 21 -8.04 -7.35 2.22
N THR A 22 -9.33 -7.43 2.50
CA THR A 22 -10.30 -7.75 1.44
C THR A 22 -10.45 -6.58 0.46
N LEU A 23 -10.80 -6.87 -0.80
CA LEU A 23 -11.01 -5.81 -1.79
C LEU A 23 -12.12 -4.84 -1.33
N ASP A 24 -13.22 -5.34 -0.76
CA ASP A 24 -14.32 -4.51 -0.24
C ASP A 24 -13.87 -3.57 0.88
N GLU A 25 -13.01 -4.06 1.77
CA GLU A 25 -12.41 -3.27 2.85
C GLU A 25 -11.51 -2.17 2.30
N TRP A 26 -10.67 -2.50 1.31
CA TRP A 26 -9.83 -1.52 0.62
C TRP A 26 -10.66 -0.45 -0.08
N LEU A 27 -11.70 -0.83 -0.82
CA LEU A 27 -12.58 0.09 -1.52
C LEU A 27 -13.28 1.04 -0.52
N SER A 28 -13.83 0.48 0.56
CA SER A 28 -14.48 1.24 1.62
C SER A 28 -13.52 2.25 2.26
N TYR A 29 -12.27 1.83 2.53
CA TYR A 29 -11.23 2.72 3.05
C TYR A 29 -10.85 3.83 2.05
N ALA A 30 -10.67 3.47 0.78
CA ALA A 30 -10.28 4.42 -0.25
C ALA A 30 -11.38 5.44 -0.58
N GLU A 31 -12.67 5.07 -0.43
CA GLU A 31 -13.79 6.00 -0.59
C GLU A 31 -13.86 7.06 0.52
N ILE A 32 -13.50 6.69 1.76
CA ILE A 32 -13.50 7.64 2.88
C ILE A 32 -12.23 8.49 2.95
N ASN A 33 -11.15 8.07 2.27
CA ASN A 33 -9.87 8.75 2.30
C ASN A 33 -9.76 9.81 1.19
N PRO A 34 -9.83 11.12 1.51
CA PRO A 34 -9.81 12.19 0.50
C PRO A 34 -8.45 12.36 -0.19
N MET A 35 -7.38 11.75 0.32
CA MET A 35 -6.06 11.76 -0.31
C MET A 35 -5.98 10.79 -1.48
N LEU A 36 -6.78 9.73 -1.47
CA LEU A 36 -6.78 8.71 -2.52
C LEU A 36 -7.72 9.12 -3.65
N ARG A 37 -7.16 9.25 -4.86
CA ARG A 37 -7.93 9.63 -6.05
C ARG A 37 -7.87 8.54 -7.10
N VAL A 38 -9.02 8.08 -7.57
CA VAL A 38 -9.07 7.12 -8.68
C VAL A 38 -8.56 7.82 -9.96
N ARG A 39 -7.45 7.34 -10.53
CA ARG A 39 -6.92 7.83 -11.82
C ARG A 39 -6.84 6.75 -12.90
N GLY A 40 -7.06 5.49 -12.53
CA GLY A 40 -6.99 4.39 -13.47
C GLY A 40 -7.84 3.22 -13.03
N TRP A 41 -7.83 2.20 -13.87
CA TRP A 41 -8.49 0.93 -13.62
C TRP A 41 -7.61 -0.18 -14.14
N LEU A 42 -7.31 -1.17 -13.29
CA LEU A 42 -6.67 -2.43 -13.67
C LEU A 42 -7.75 -3.48 -13.93
N GLY A 43 -7.43 -4.48 -14.75
CA GLY A 43 -8.37 -5.54 -15.13
C GLY A 43 -9.19 -5.21 -16.38
N ARG A 44 -9.98 -6.19 -16.83
CA ARG A 44 -10.90 -6.09 -17.97
C ARG A 44 -12.33 -6.30 -17.49
N ASP A 45 -13.24 -5.52 -18.06
CA ASP A 45 -14.69 -5.69 -17.90
C ASP A 45 -15.16 -5.77 -16.44
N GLU A 46 -15.60 -6.94 -15.97
CA GLU A 46 -16.27 -7.15 -14.68
C GLU A 46 -15.30 -7.24 -13.47
N ASP A 47 -14.02 -7.54 -13.72
CA ASP A 47 -12.96 -7.62 -12.69
C ASP A 47 -12.14 -6.32 -12.61
N ARG A 48 -12.75 -5.19 -12.99
CA ARG A 48 -12.05 -3.91 -13.01
C ARG A 48 -11.88 -3.36 -11.60
N GLN A 49 -10.63 -3.23 -11.17
CA GLN A 49 -10.29 -2.61 -9.89
C GLN A 49 -9.72 -1.21 -10.08
N PRO A 50 -10.13 -0.23 -9.25
CA PRO A 50 -9.62 1.13 -9.35
C PRO A 50 -8.14 1.20 -8.95
N VAL A 51 -7.38 2.00 -9.69
CA VAL A 51 -6.03 2.44 -9.32
C VAL A 51 -6.16 3.79 -8.66
N TYR A 52 -5.77 3.84 -7.39
CA TYR A 52 -5.75 5.08 -6.62
C TYR A 52 -4.39 5.75 -6.76
N GLU A 53 -4.38 7.06 -6.74
CA GLU A 53 -3.16 7.85 -6.59
C GLU A 53 -3.15 8.53 -5.25
N HIS A 54 -1.95 8.58 -4.67
CA HIS A 54 -1.66 9.32 -3.46
C HIS A 54 -0.58 10.38 -3.76
N PRO A 55 -0.90 11.68 -3.60
CA PRO A 55 0.10 12.72 -3.67
C PRO A 55 0.93 12.74 -2.38
N CYS A 56 2.21 12.45 -2.48
CA CYS A 56 3.15 12.47 -1.35
C CYS A 56 3.50 13.91 -0.96
N THR A 57 3.95 14.10 0.28
CA THR A 57 4.33 15.42 0.83
C THR A 57 5.49 16.08 0.06
N ASP A 58 6.35 15.29 -0.56
CA ASP A 58 7.47 15.75 -1.39
C ASP A 58 7.04 16.27 -2.79
N GLY A 59 5.75 16.17 -3.12
CA GLY A 59 5.18 16.53 -4.42
C GLY A 59 5.20 15.40 -5.44
N SER A 60 5.74 14.23 -5.09
CA SER A 60 5.67 13.01 -5.89
C SER A 60 4.26 12.43 -5.87
N ILE A 61 3.94 11.59 -6.85
CA ILE A 61 2.67 10.88 -6.92
C ILE A 61 2.98 9.40 -7.06
N VAL A 62 2.40 8.61 -6.16
CA VAL A 62 2.46 7.14 -6.22
C VAL A 62 1.08 6.58 -6.53
N SER A 63 1.04 5.38 -7.09
CA SER A 63 -0.18 4.63 -7.31
C SER A 63 -0.34 3.53 -6.26
N LEU A 64 -1.54 3.39 -5.71
CA LEU A 64 -1.94 2.34 -4.78
C LEU A 64 -2.95 1.42 -5.45
N THR A 65 -2.69 0.13 -5.39
CA THR A 65 -3.52 -0.92 -6.01
C THR A 65 -3.66 -2.11 -5.08
N TRP A 66 -4.86 -2.64 -4.96
CA TRP A 66 -5.08 -3.89 -4.26
C TRP A 66 -4.64 -5.08 -5.12
N PHE A 67 -3.90 -6.01 -4.54
CA PHE A 67 -3.45 -7.23 -5.21
C PHE A 67 -3.28 -8.36 -4.19
N GLU A 68 -3.93 -9.50 -4.43
CA GLU A 68 -3.78 -10.75 -3.64
C GLU A 68 -3.88 -10.57 -2.10
N GLY A 69 -4.68 -9.63 -1.61
CA GLY A 69 -4.86 -9.38 -0.17
C GLY A 69 -3.91 -8.35 0.44
N ALA A 70 -3.07 -7.70 -0.37
CA ALA A 70 -2.22 -6.58 -0.01
C ALA A 70 -2.53 -5.31 -0.82
N ILE A 71 -2.05 -4.16 -0.34
CA ILE A 71 -2.01 -2.92 -1.13
C ILE A 71 -0.58 -2.71 -1.61
N GLU A 72 -0.39 -2.77 -2.92
CA GLU A 72 0.86 -2.42 -3.57
C GLU A 72 0.93 -0.92 -3.81
N ILE A 73 2.05 -0.32 -3.47
CA ILE A 73 2.37 1.08 -3.69
C ILE A 73 3.52 1.14 -4.69
N LYS A 74 3.23 1.65 -5.88
CA LYS A 74 4.19 1.78 -6.97
C LYS A 74 4.45 3.25 -7.27
N GLY A 75 5.72 3.61 -7.39
CA GLY A 75 6.13 4.96 -7.74
C GLY A 75 7.48 5.29 -7.15
N HIS A 76 7.88 6.55 -7.28
CA HIS A 76 9.10 7.06 -6.67
C HIS A 76 8.73 8.28 -5.83
N PHE A 77 9.24 8.30 -4.61
CA PHE A 77 9.15 9.41 -3.68
C PHE A 77 10.44 9.41 -2.84
N ASP A 78 10.90 10.59 -2.44
CA ASP A 78 12.14 10.79 -1.67
C ASP A 78 11.88 10.91 -0.15
N GLY A 79 10.61 10.83 0.24
CA GLY A 79 10.13 10.96 1.62
C GLY A 79 10.27 9.70 2.47
N ASP A 80 9.88 9.83 3.74
CA ASP A 80 9.79 8.70 4.67
C ASP A 80 8.50 7.91 4.41
N ALA A 81 8.64 6.64 3.99
CA ALA A 81 7.52 5.78 3.64
C ALA A 81 6.49 5.64 4.76
N TYR A 82 6.92 5.58 6.02
CA TYR A 82 5.99 5.47 7.14
C TYR A 82 5.25 6.78 7.39
N ARG A 83 5.88 7.93 7.14
CA ARG A 83 5.19 9.22 7.31
C ARG A 83 4.09 9.42 6.28
N GLU A 84 4.26 8.88 5.06
CA GLU A 84 3.27 8.97 3.99
C GLU A 84 2.19 7.88 4.12
N PHE A 85 2.59 6.63 4.35
CA PHE A 85 1.68 5.46 4.28
C PHE A 85 1.45 4.75 5.61
N GLY A 86 2.13 5.16 6.68
CA GLY A 86 1.98 4.57 8.01
C GLY A 86 0.56 4.69 8.54
N ALA A 87 -0.10 5.83 8.33
CA ALA A 87 -1.51 6.01 8.70
C ALA A 87 -2.43 5.03 7.94
N VAL A 88 -2.16 4.78 6.65
CA VAL A 88 -2.91 3.80 5.86
C VAL A 88 -2.71 2.39 6.39
N ALA A 89 -1.47 2.04 6.73
CA ALA A 89 -1.16 0.74 7.32
C ALA A 89 -1.83 0.58 8.70
N GLU A 90 -1.78 1.59 9.56
CA GLU A 90 -2.41 1.57 10.89
C GLU A 90 -3.94 1.46 10.81
N ASP A 91 -4.59 2.24 9.94
CA ASP A 91 -6.04 2.22 9.76
C ASP A 91 -6.54 0.85 9.25
N LEU A 92 -5.73 0.17 8.43
CA LEU A 92 -6.01 -1.18 7.92
C LEU A 92 -5.53 -2.29 8.87
N LEU A 93 -4.96 -1.94 10.03
CA LEU A 93 -4.34 -2.87 10.99
C LEU A 93 -3.30 -3.78 10.30
N ALA A 94 -2.49 -3.19 9.42
CA ALA A 94 -1.54 -3.85 8.55
C ALA A 94 -0.11 -3.33 8.77
N ASN A 95 0.86 -4.06 8.24
CA ASN A 95 2.27 -3.72 8.22
C ASN A 95 2.61 -3.03 6.90
N LEU A 96 3.55 -2.08 6.94
CA LEU A 96 4.16 -1.48 5.75
C LEU A 96 5.54 -2.11 5.52
N GLN A 97 5.69 -2.84 4.43
CA GLN A 97 6.90 -3.57 4.07
C GLN A 97 7.40 -3.12 2.69
N GLY A 98 8.71 -3.08 2.50
CA GLY A 98 9.33 -2.88 1.20
C GLY A 98 9.72 -4.17 0.49
N ASP A 99 10.04 -4.05 -0.80
CA ASP A 99 10.41 -5.18 -1.65
C ASP A 99 11.59 -6.03 -1.12
N HIS A 100 12.51 -5.45 -0.32
CA HIS A 100 13.62 -6.19 0.29
C HIS A 100 13.30 -6.74 1.68
N GLY A 101 12.03 -6.69 2.09
CA GLY A 101 11.54 -7.15 3.38
C GLY A 101 11.74 -6.14 4.51
N GLU A 102 12.22 -4.92 4.22
CA GLU A 102 12.33 -3.87 5.23
C GLU A 102 10.95 -3.44 5.73
N ARG A 103 10.78 -3.28 7.05
CA ARG A 103 9.50 -2.86 7.63
C ARG A 103 9.56 -1.42 8.11
N TYR A 104 8.61 -0.62 7.68
CA TYR A 104 8.52 0.79 8.00
C TYR A 104 7.55 0.99 9.16
N THR A 105 8.03 1.60 10.25
CA THR A 105 7.25 1.82 11.48
C THR A 105 7.42 3.26 11.99
N ALA A 106 6.59 3.69 12.94
CA ALA A 106 6.70 5.00 13.60
C ALA A 106 8.06 5.22 14.27
N SER A 107 8.72 4.14 14.68
CA SER A 107 10.03 4.18 15.34
C SER A 107 11.20 4.14 14.35
N GLY A 108 10.94 4.02 13.05
CA GLY A 108 11.93 3.90 11.99
C GLY A 108 11.82 2.61 11.18
N VAL A 109 12.85 2.34 10.38
CA VAL A 109 12.93 1.17 9.50
C VAL A 109 13.54 -0.02 10.25
N LEU A 110 12.81 -1.12 10.31
CA LEU A 110 13.27 -2.39 10.84
C LEU A 110 13.84 -3.26 9.69
N PRO A 111 14.96 -3.97 9.92
CA PRO A 111 15.49 -4.91 8.93
C PRO A 111 14.54 -6.09 8.72
N PRO A 112 14.66 -6.82 7.61
CA PRO A 112 13.87 -8.03 7.36
C PRO A 112 14.05 -9.06 8.48
N THR A 113 12.95 -9.72 8.86
CA THR A 113 12.96 -10.87 9.76
C THR A 113 13.70 -12.03 9.09
N ARG A 114 14.54 -12.73 9.85
CA ARG A 114 15.57 -13.65 9.34
C ARG A 114 15.22 -15.10 9.58
#